data_AF-A0A8C7IJU9-F1
#
_entry.id   AF-A0A8C7IJU9-F1
#
_cell.length_a   1.000
_cell.length_b   1.000
_cell.length_c   1.000
_cell.angle_alpha   90.00
_cell.angle_beta   90.00
_cell.angle_gamma   90.00
#
_symmetry.space_group_name_H-M   'P 1'
#
loop_
_entity.id
_entity.type
_entity.pdbx_description
1 polymer ?
#
loop_
_entity_poly.entity_id
_entity_poly.type
_entity_poly.pdbx_seq_one_letter_code
_entity_poly.pdbx_strand_id
1 'polypeptide(L)'
;MHFSTPSARWLRQPGCSFRQKIVKAGDKDLDGQLDFEEFVHYLRDHEKKLRLVFKSLDKKNDGHIDSQEIMQSLRDLGVNISEQQAEKILKSMDKNGTMTIDWNEWRDYHLLHPADNIPEIILYWKHSTIFDVGESLMVPDEFTAEEKKTGMWWRHLVAGGAAGAVSRTCTAPLDRLKVLMQVHATRTNSMCIAGGFTHMIREGGMRSLWRGNGMNVIKIAPESAIKFMAYEQIKRLIGSNQETLGILERFVAGSLAGAIAQSSIYPMEVLKTRLALRKTGQFSGIADCAKHIFRKEGMAAFYKGYIPNLIGIIPYAGIDLAVYETLKNSWLQRYATDSADPGVFVLLACGTTSSTCGQLASYPLALVRTRMQAQATIEGGPQMTMSGLFKHIVKTEGVFGLYRGLAPNFMKVIPAVSISYVVYENLKISLGVVSR
;
A
#
# COMPACT_ATOMS: atom_id res chain seq x y z
N MET A 1 4.43 -59.27 10.21
CA MET A 1 5.41 -58.17 10.29
C MET A 1 6.08 -58.00 8.95
N HIS A 2 5.76 -56.94 8.21
CA HIS A 2 6.72 -56.15 7.44
C HIS A 2 5.99 -54.91 6.89
N PHE A 3 6.43 -53.75 7.35
CA PHE A 3 6.02 -52.45 6.83
C PHE A 3 6.71 -52.20 5.49
N SER A 4 5.95 -51.72 4.51
CA SER A 4 6.49 -51.07 3.32
C SER A 4 5.57 -49.92 2.97
N THR A 5 6.09 -48.71 3.16
CA THR A 5 5.50 -47.42 2.81
C THR A 5 5.34 -47.27 1.30
N PRO A 6 4.24 -46.66 0.81
CA PRO A 6 4.25 -45.94 -0.45
C PRO A 6 4.20 -44.43 -0.19
N SER A 7 5.29 -43.79 -0.62
CA SER A 7 5.47 -42.38 -0.96
C SER A 7 4.23 -41.47 -0.99
N ALA A 8 4.29 -40.42 -0.18
CA ALA A 8 3.48 -39.21 -0.31
C ALA A 8 3.72 -38.54 -1.67
N ARG A 9 2.76 -38.66 -2.60
CA ARG A 9 2.79 -38.00 -3.92
C ARG A 9 1.55 -37.15 -4.21
N TRP A 10 0.80 -36.74 -3.19
CA TRP A 10 -0.47 -35.99 -3.33
C TRP A 10 -0.37 -34.48 -3.07
N LEU A 11 0.83 -33.92 -2.88
CA LEU A 11 1.06 -32.47 -2.59
C LEU A 11 1.59 -31.67 -3.79
N ARG A 12 1.10 -31.93 -5.01
CA ARG A 12 1.47 -31.12 -6.18
C ARG A 12 0.29 -30.94 -7.12
N GLN A 13 -0.44 -29.82 -7.00
CA GLN A 13 -0.89 -29.03 -8.17
C GLN A 13 -1.15 -27.56 -7.77
N PRO A 14 -0.71 -26.56 -8.56
CA PRO A 14 -0.75 -25.15 -8.19
C PRO A 14 -1.98 -24.41 -8.76
N GLY A 15 -2.56 -23.48 -7.98
CA GLY A 15 -3.43 -22.42 -8.50
C GLY A 15 -4.93 -22.71 -8.51
N CYS A 16 -5.55 -23.03 -7.38
CA CYS A 16 -7.01 -23.06 -7.26
C CYS A 16 -7.55 -21.80 -6.61
N SER A 17 -8.23 -20.98 -7.42
CA SER A 17 -9.21 -19.98 -7.00
C SER A 17 -10.22 -20.50 -5.98
N PHE A 18 -10.85 -19.61 -5.20
CA PHE A 18 -12.04 -19.90 -4.37
C PHE A 18 -13.05 -20.84 -5.06
N ARG A 19 -13.49 -20.48 -6.27
CA ARG A 19 -14.41 -21.28 -7.09
C ARG A 19 -13.81 -22.62 -7.51
N GLN A 20 -12.50 -22.68 -7.77
CA GLN A 20 -11.80 -23.94 -8.11
C GLN A 20 -11.54 -24.84 -6.90
N LYS A 21 -11.40 -24.30 -5.68
CA LYS A 21 -11.33 -25.09 -4.45
C LYS A 21 -12.67 -25.76 -4.18
N ILE A 22 -13.77 -25.01 -4.34
CA ILE A 22 -15.14 -25.55 -4.24
C ILE A 22 -15.39 -26.60 -5.33
N VAL A 23 -15.09 -26.27 -6.59
CA VAL A 23 -15.21 -27.24 -7.71
C VAL A 23 -14.35 -28.47 -7.43
N LYS A 24 -13.05 -28.36 -7.14
CA LYS A 24 -12.21 -29.53 -6.84
C LYS A 24 -12.65 -30.35 -5.61
N ALA A 25 -13.32 -29.74 -4.65
CA ALA A 25 -13.77 -30.42 -3.44
C ALA A 25 -15.18 -31.01 -3.59
N GLY A 26 -15.98 -30.52 -4.53
CA GLY A 26 -17.37 -30.93 -4.77
C GLY A 26 -17.61 -31.75 -6.03
N ASP A 27 -16.75 -31.60 -7.04
CA ASP A 27 -16.74 -32.31 -8.33
C ASP A 27 -16.36 -33.77 -8.09
N LYS A 28 -17.37 -34.64 -8.09
CA LYS A 28 -17.25 -36.08 -7.80
C LYS A 28 -17.08 -36.89 -9.07
N ASP A 29 -17.63 -36.42 -10.19
CA ASP A 29 -17.55 -37.09 -11.48
C ASP A 29 -16.31 -36.67 -12.30
N LEU A 30 -15.55 -35.69 -11.81
CA LEU A 30 -14.30 -35.16 -12.35
C LEU A 30 -14.46 -34.50 -13.72
N ASP A 31 -15.64 -33.93 -14.01
CA ASP A 31 -15.94 -33.25 -15.26
C ASP A 31 -15.38 -31.80 -15.34
N GLY A 32 -14.87 -31.28 -14.20
CA GLY A 32 -14.30 -29.95 -14.08
C GLY A 32 -15.33 -28.83 -13.93
N GLN A 33 -16.60 -29.18 -13.76
CA GLN A 33 -17.74 -28.32 -13.44
C GLN A 33 -18.31 -28.72 -12.08
N LEU A 34 -19.38 -28.06 -11.66
CA LEU A 34 -20.05 -28.39 -10.40
C LEU A 34 -21.53 -28.28 -10.67
N ASP A 35 -22.20 -29.42 -10.75
CA ASP A 35 -23.64 -29.44 -10.95
C ASP A 35 -24.37 -29.04 -9.66
N PHE A 36 -25.70 -28.87 -9.75
CA PHE A 36 -26.49 -28.47 -8.59
C PHE A 36 -26.46 -29.51 -7.47
N GLU A 37 -26.40 -30.81 -7.80
CA GLU A 37 -26.42 -31.91 -6.84
C GLU A 37 -25.08 -32.03 -6.11
N GLU A 38 -23.97 -31.93 -6.83
CA GLU A 38 -22.60 -31.83 -6.34
C GLU A 38 -22.38 -30.58 -5.50
N PHE A 39 -22.92 -29.44 -5.91
CA PHE A 39 -22.87 -28.21 -5.13
C PHE A 39 -23.62 -28.35 -3.80
N VAL A 40 -24.81 -28.95 -3.81
CA VAL A 40 -25.57 -29.23 -2.58
C VAL A 40 -24.82 -30.22 -1.69
N HIS A 41 -24.17 -31.23 -2.26
CA HIS A 41 -23.37 -32.19 -1.52
C HIS A 41 -22.13 -31.52 -0.89
N TYR A 42 -21.43 -30.69 -1.65
CA TYR A 42 -20.30 -29.89 -1.18
C TYR A 42 -20.72 -29.00 -0.01
N LEU A 43 -21.83 -28.27 -0.13
CA LEU A 43 -22.33 -27.40 0.93
C LEU A 43 -22.65 -28.20 2.21
N ARG A 44 -23.25 -29.39 2.09
CA ARG A 44 -23.54 -30.25 3.24
C ARG A 44 -22.27 -30.75 3.93
N ASP A 45 -21.25 -31.11 3.16
CA ASP A 45 -19.98 -31.59 3.73
C ASP A 45 -19.15 -30.44 4.31
N HIS A 46 -19.17 -29.27 3.67
CA HIS A 46 -18.56 -28.05 4.19
C HIS A 46 -19.21 -27.62 5.50
N GLU A 47 -20.55 -27.65 5.58
CA GLU A 47 -21.29 -27.36 6.81
C GLU A 47 -20.91 -28.33 7.95
N LYS A 48 -20.72 -29.62 7.68
CA LYS A 48 -20.23 -30.58 8.68
C LYS A 48 -18.83 -30.22 9.18
N LYS A 49 -17.91 -29.83 8.28
CA LYS A 49 -16.56 -29.39 8.65
C LYS A 49 -16.59 -28.11 9.48
N LEU A 50 -17.36 -27.11 9.06
CA LEU A 50 -17.57 -25.87 9.82
C LEU A 50 -18.13 -26.16 11.22
N ARG A 51 -18.98 -27.18 11.37
CA ARG A 51 -19.51 -27.60 12.67
C ARG A 51 -18.47 -28.23 13.58
N LEU A 52 -17.51 -28.96 13.03
CA LEU A 52 -16.38 -29.47 13.79
C LEU A 52 -15.48 -28.33 14.25
N VAL A 53 -15.26 -27.34 13.39
CA VAL A 53 -14.50 -26.13 13.74
C VAL A 53 -15.21 -25.33 14.84
N PHE A 54 -16.51 -25.10 14.70
CA PHE A 54 -17.31 -24.42 15.72
C PHE A 54 -17.18 -25.08 17.10
N LYS A 55 -17.36 -26.41 17.15
CA LYS A 55 -17.18 -27.20 18.39
C LYS A 55 -15.77 -27.18 18.96
N SER A 56 -14.76 -26.97 18.13
CA SER A 56 -13.38 -26.86 18.60
C SER A 56 -13.03 -25.50 19.19
N LEU A 57 -13.79 -24.46 18.79
CA LEU A 57 -13.67 -23.09 19.30
C LEU A 57 -14.53 -22.89 20.56
N ASP A 58 -15.75 -23.45 20.58
CA ASP A 58 -16.66 -23.49 21.74
C ASP A 58 -16.14 -24.48 22.80
N LYS A 59 -15.22 -24.01 23.65
CA LYS A 59 -14.59 -24.80 24.71
C LYS A 59 -15.47 -24.94 25.94
N LYS A 60 -16.33 -23.96 26.18
CA LYS A 60 -17.33 -23.95 27.25
C LYS A 60 -18.50 -24.87 26.92
N ASN A 61 -18.64 -25.26 25.65
CA ASN A 61 -19.67 -26.16 25.12
C ASN A 61 -21.07 -25.65 25.46
N ASP A 62 -21.25 -24.34 25.44
CA ASP A 62 -22.51 -23.63 25.68
C ASP A 62 -23.23 -23.28 24.38
N GLY A 63 -22.63 -23.60 23.23
CA GLY A 63 -23.19 -23.35 21.90
C GLY A 63 -22.95 -21.94 21.39
N HIS A 64 -22.11 -21.15 22.07
CA HIS A 64 -21.83 -19.75 21.76
C HIS A 64 -20.33 -19.48 21.84
N ILE A 65 -19.73 -18.92 20.79
CA ILE A 65 -18.31 -18.56 20.80
C ILE A 65 -18.15 -17.14 21.35
N ASP A 66 -17.39 -16.98 22.43
CA ASP A 66 -17.09 -15.68 23.04
C ASP A 66 -15.67 -15.15 22.78
N SER A 67 -15.37 -13.95 23.31
CA SER A 67 -14.10 -13.27 23.07
C SER A 67 -12.94 -14.03 23.68
N GLN A 68 -13.16 -14.67 24.83
CA GLN A 68 -12.16 -15.43 25.57
C GLN A 68 -11.82 -16.72 24.84
N GLU A 69 -12.80 -17.37 24.25
CA GLU A 69 -12.62 -18.59 23.46
C GLU A 69 -11.90 -18.33 22.15
N ILE A 70 -12.17 -17.21 21.47
CA ILE A 70 -11.39 -16.76 20.31
C ILE A 70 -9.96 -16.45 20.72
N MET A 71 -9.75 -15.71 21.81
CA MET A 71 -8.41 -15.43 22.33
C MET A 71 -7.64 -16.71 22.67
N GLN A 72 -8.30 -17.65 23.36
CA GLN A 72 -7.67 -18.89 23.79
C GLN A 72 -7.34 -19.79 22.59
N SER A 73 -8.24 -19.89 21.62
CA SER A 73 -8.02 -20.68 20.40
C SER A 73 -6.88 -20.11 19.54
N LEU A 74 -6.76 -18.79 19.48
CA LEU A 74 -5.64 -18.12 18.82
C LEU A 74 -4.34 -18.33 19.57
N ARG A 75 -4.35 -18.27 20.92
CA ARG A 75 -3.18 -18.54 21.77
C ARG A 75 -2.67 -19.97 21.61
N ASP A 76 -3.56 -20.95 21.57
CA ASP A 76 -3.20 -22.36 21.37
C ASP A 76 -2.53 -22.62 20.02
N LEU A 77 -2.77 -21.73 19.05
CA LEU A 77 -2.15 -21.72 17.72
C LEU A 77 -0.94 -20.78 17.61
N GLY A 78 -0.45 -20.25 18.73
CA GLY A 78 0.73 -19.39 18.79
C GLY A 78 0.48 -17.92 18.44
N VAL A 79 -0.79 -17.49 18.34
CA VAL A 79 -1.19 -16.12 18.00
C VAL A 79 -1.76 -15.41 19.22
N ASN A 80 -1.03 -14.41 19.72
CA ASN A 80 -1.49 -13.59 20.84
C ASN A 80 -2.26 -12.36 20.33
N ILE A 81 -3.55 -12.29 20.61
CA ILE A 81 -4.39 -11.12 20.36
C ILE A 81 -4.89 -10.49 21.66
N SER A 82 -5.21 -9.19 21.62
CA SER A 82 -5.86 -8.50 22.74
C SER A 82 -7.37 -8.75 22.76
N GLU A 83 -8.00 -8.55 23.91
CA GLU A 83 -9.46 -8.70 24.08
C GLU A 83 -10.23 -7.79 23.11
N GLN A 84 -9.77 -6.55 22.92
CA GLN A 84 -10.35 -5.62 21.93
C GLN A 84 -10.25 -6.12 20.49
N GLN A 85 -9.25 -6.92 20.15
CA GLN A 85 -9.12 -7.53 18.82
C GLN A 85 -10.05 -8.73 18.68
N ALA A 86 -10.20 -9.53 19.73
CA ALA A 86 -11.15 -10.63 19.77
C ALA A 86 -12.59 -10.12 19.65
N GLU A 87 -12.93 -9.04 20.36
CA GLU A 87 -14.23 -8.37 20.24
C GLU A 87 -14.49 -7.83 18.83
N LYS A 88 -13.47 -7.33 18.13
CA LYS A 88 -13.61 -6.90 16.73
C LYS A 88 -13.90 -8.08 15.80
N ILE A 89 -13.27 -9.22 16.05
CA ILE A 89 -13.52 -10.46 15.30
C ILE A 89 -14.95 -10.94 15.59
N LEU A 90 -15.36 -10.99 16.87
CA LEU A 90 -16.74 -11.31 17.26
C LEU A 90 -17.76 -10.43 16.56
N LYS A 91 -17.61 -9.10 16.69
CA LYS A 91 -18.51 -8.11 16.05
C LYS A 91 -18.56 -8.22 14.54
N SER A 92 -17.55 -8.82 13.89
CA SER A 92 -17.57 -9.04 12.45
C SER A 92 -18.52 -10.18 12.03
N MET A 93 -18.85 -11.08 12.95
CA MET A 93 -19.64 -12.28 12.72
C MET A 93 -21.00 -12.27 13.43
N ASP A 94 -21.06 -11.62 14.59
CA ASP A 94 -22.25 -11.41 15.41
C ASP A 94 -23.22 -10.45 14.68
N LYS A 95 -24.37 -10.99 14.24
CA LYS A 95 -25.42 -10.25 13.53
C LYS A 95 -26.51 -9.77 14.48
N ASN A 96 -26.72 -10.48 15.59
CA ASN A 96 -27.79 -10.21 16.55
C ASN A 96 -27.35 -9.28 17.69
N GLY A 97 -26.06 -8.91 17.75
CA GLY A 97 -25.50 -7.98 18.73
C GLY A 97 -25.32 -8.58 20.12
N THR A 98 -25.28 -9.90 20.24
CA THR A 98 -25.18 -10.61 21.53
C THR A 98 -23.76 -10.64 22.10
N MET A 99 -22.76 -10.20 21.33
CA MET A 99 -21.33 -10.29 21.64
C MET A 99 -20.85 -11.74 21.82
N THR A 100 -21.59 -12.67 21.22
CA THR A 100 -21.28 -14.10 21.11
C THR A 100 -21.66 -14.55 19.72
N ILE A 101 -20.99 -15.58 19.17
CA ILE A 101 -21.34 -16.13 17.85
C ILE A 101 -22.06 -17.45 18.04
N ASP A 102 -23.32 -17.52 17.60
CA ASP A 102 -24.04 -18.80 17.55
C ASP A 102 -23.72 -19.62 16.30
N TRP A 103 -24.19 -20.87 16.25
CA TRP A 103 -23.96 -21.75 15.10
C TRP A 103 -24.47 -21.19 13.77
N ASN A 104 -25.62 -20.50 13.77
CA ASN A 104 -26.20 -19.96 12.54
C ASN A 104 -25.38 -18.78 12.02
N GLU A 105 -24.94 -17.90 12.91
CA GLU A 105 -24.06 -16.78 12.59
C GLU A 105 -22.70 -17.28 12.08
N TRP A 106 -22.12 -18.26 12.76
CA TRP A 106 -20.87 -18.90 12.34
C TRP A 106 -20.98 -19.55 10.97
N ARG A 107 -22.05 -20.34 10.75
CA ARG A 107 -22.33 -21.00 9.48
C ARG A 107 -22.47 -19.96 8.39
N ASP A 108 -23.38 -19.00 8.55
CA ASP A 108 -23.71 -18.05 7.49
C ASP A 108 -22.51 -17.17 7.10
N TYR A 109 -21.62 -16.87 8.05
CA TYR A 109 -20.40 -16.12 7.77
C TYR A 109 -19.36 -16.92 6.98
N HIS A 110 -19.23 -18.24 7.23
CA HIS A 110 -18.20 -19.09 6.62
C HIS A 110 -18.71 -20.01 5.49
N LEU A 111 -20.03 -20.08 5.27
CA LEU A 111 -20.65 -21.04 4.34
C LEU A 111 -20.15 -20.89 2.91
N LEU A 112 -19.88 -19.66 2.50
CA LEU A 112 -19.35 -19.30 1.18
C LEU A 112 -17.86 -18.98 1.24
N HIS A 113 -17.13 -19.42 2.26
CA HIS A 113 -15.68 -19.29 2.33
C HIS A 113 -15.05 -20.69 2.30
N PRO A 114 -13.96 -20.93 1.55
CA PRO A 114 -13.46 -22.29 1.30
C PRO A 114 -12.54 -22.75 2.45
N ALA A 115 -12.30 -21.90 3.44
CA ALA A 115 -11.52 -22.26 4.61
C ALA A 115 -12.27 -23.29 5.43
N ASP A 116 -11.70 -24.48 5.55
CA ASP A 116 -12.33 -25.63 6.18
C ASP A 116 -11.62 -26.05 7.49
N ASN A 117 -10.64 -25.26 7.91
CA ASN A 117 -9.82 -25.49 9.10
C ASN A 117 -9.52 -24.18 9.85
N ILE A 118 -9.26 -24.30 11.15
CA ILE A 118 -9.02 -23.16 12.05
C ILE A 118 -7.86 -22.27 11.57
N PRO A 119 -6.69 -22.81 11.14
CA PRO A 119 -5.59 -21.97 10.66
C PRO A 119 -5.94 -21.10 9.45
N GLU A 120 -6.70 -21.61 8.47
CA GLU A 120 -7.11 -20.84 7.29
C GLU A 120 -8.11 -19.73 7.64
N ILE A 121 -9.06 -20.00 8.54
CA ILE A 121 -10.02 -19.00 9.02
C ILE A 121 -9.31 -17.85 9.76
N ILE A 122 -8.29 -18.18 10.56
CA ILE A 122 -7.48 -17.20 11.28
C ILE A 122 -6.63 -16.34 10.34
N LEU A 123 -6.02 -16.96 9.32
CA LEU A 123 -5.28 -16.23 8.30
C LEU A 123 -6.17 -15.25 7.54
N TYR A 124 -7.42 -15.65 7.26
CA TYR A 124 -8.42 -14.78 6.63
C TYR A 124 -8.76 -13.55 7.50
N TRP A 125 -9.01 -13.72 8.80
CA TRP A 125 -9.26 -12.59 9.71
C TRP A 125 -8.08 -11.63 9.81
N LYS A 126 -6.85 -12.16 9.74
CA LYS A 126 -5.62 -11.37 9.77
C LYS A 126 -5.42 -10.50 8.51
N HIS A 127 -5.87 -10.97 7.35
CA HIS A 127 -5.70 -10.24 6.08
C HIS A 127 -6.79 -9.19 5.84
N SER A 128 -8.04 -9.47 6.23
CA SER A 128 -9.18 -8.58 5.99
C SER A 128 -9.13 -7.30 6.84
N THR A 129 -8.33 -7.27 7.90
CA THR A 129 -8.19 -6.11 8.81
C THR A 129 -7.12 -5.11 8.40
N ILE A 130 -6.29 -5.40 7.39
CA ILE A 130 -5.14 -4.60 6.96
C ILE A 130 -5.33 -4.14 5.50
N PHE A 131 -6.26 -3.20 5.27
CA PHE A 131 -6.33 -2.46 4.02
C PHE A 131 -5.66 -1.09 4.23
N ASP A 132 -4.42 -1.00 3.76
CA ASP A 132 -3.56 0.18 3.89
C ASP A 132 -3.82 1.13 2.69
N VAL A 133 -4.47 2.26 2.95
CA VAL A 133 -4.79 3.29 1.96
C VAL A 133 -3.82 4.46 2.17
N GLY A 134 -2.80 4.57 1.34
CA GLY A 134 -1.95 5.77 1.32
C GLY A 134 -0.57 5.57 0.71
N GLU A 135 -0.38 6.10 -0.50
CA GLU A 135 0.90 6.34 -1.20
C GLU A 135 1.89 5.18 -1.47
N SER A 136 1.75 4.00 -0.84
CA SER A 136 2.58 2.80 -1.06
C SER A 136 1.85 1.67 -1.81
N LEU A 137 0.86 2.01 -2.64
CA LEU A 137 -0.08 1.08 -3.29
C LEU A 137 0.52 0.13 -4.35
N MET A 138 1.84 0.02 -4.49
CA MET A 138 2.45 -0.62 -5.66
C MET A 138 3.02 -2.00 -5.39
N VAL A 139 3.34 -2.33 -4.13
CA VAL A 139 3.86 -3.64 -3.73
C VAL A 139 3.30 -3.96 -2.34
N PRO A 140 2.63 -5.11 -2.15
CA PRO A 140 2.23 -5.55 -0.81
C PRO A 140 3.42 -5.54 0.13
N ASP A 141 3.30 -4.87 1.28
CA ASP A 141 4.39 -4.78 2.26
C ASP A 141 4.71 -6.15 2.91
N GLU A 142 3.78 -7.10 2.81
CA GLU A 142 3.97 -8.47 3.25
C GLU A 142 3.33 -9.45 2.25
N PHE A 143 4.15 -10.20 1.51
CA PHE A 143 3.66 -11.36 0.75
C PHE A 143 3.28 -12.47 1.72
N THR A 144 2.13 -13.10 1.50
CA THR A 144 1.66 -14.19 2.36
C THR A 144 2.64 -15.37 2.35
N ALA A 145 2.63 -16.18 3.40
CA ALA A 145 3.44 -17.40 3.44
C ALA A 145 3.09 -18.35 2.26
N GLU A 146 1.85 -18.27 1.77
CA GLU A 146 1.39 -18.98 0.57
C GLU A 146 1.95 -18.38 -0.72
N GLU A 147 1.99 -17.05 -0.88
CA GLU A 147 2.58 -16.37 -2.04
C GLU A 147 4.09 -16.61 -2.16
N LYS A 148 4.79 -16.67 -1.01
CA LYS A 148 6.22 -17.02 -0.95
C LYS A 148 6.46 -18.50 -1.30
N LYS A 149 5.59 -19.42 -0.88
CA LYS A 149 5.68 -20.86 -1.17
C LYS A 149 5.25 -21.25 -2.59
N THR A 150 4.28 -20.55 -3.17
CA THR A 150 3.74 -20.82 -4.52
C THR A 150 4.64 -20.33 -5.65
N GLY A 151 5.64 -19.49 -5.35
CA GLY A 151 6.52 -18.90 -6.36
C GLY A 151 5.82 -17.87 -7.26
N MET A 152 4.61 -17.41 -6.90
CA MET A 152 3.85 -16.40 -7.66
C MET A 152 4.19 -14.95 -7.25
N TRP A 153 4.96 -14.75 -6.18
CA TRP A 153 5.40 -13.44 -5.68
C TRP A 153 6.01 -12.54 -6.78
N TRP A 154 6.82 -13.10 -7.67
CA TRP A 154 7.45 -12.31 -8.75
C TRP A 154 6.41 -11.80 -9.76
N ARG A 155 5.29 -12.51 -9.96
CA ARG A 155 4.22 -12.07 -10.85
C ARG A 155 3.48 -10.88 -10.27
N HIS A 156 3.22 -10.88 -8.96
CA HIS A 156 2.67 -9.73 -8.24
C HIS A 156 3.62 -8.53 -8.29
N LEU A 157 4.93 -8.75 -8.13
CA LEU A 157 5.93 -7.69 -8.26
C LEU A 157 5.99 -7.12 -9.68
N VAL A 158 5.96 -7.97 -10.70
CA VAL A 158 5.96 -7.51 -12.10
C VAL A 158 4.67 -6.76 -12.41
N ALA A 159 3.50 -7.27 -12.00
CA ALA A 159 2.23 -6.60 -12.17
C ALA A 159 2.21 -5.24 -11.45
N GLY A 160 2.66 -5.18 -10.20
CA GLY A 160 2.74 -3.94 -9.41
C GLY A 160 3.73 -2.92 -9.98
N GLY A 161 4.91 -3.39 -10.38
CA GLY A 161 5.95 -2.56 -11.00
C GLY A 161 5.51 -1.98 -12.34
N ALA A 162 4.90 -2.80 -13.20
CA ALA A 162 4.38 -2.37 -14.50
C ALA A 162 3.17 -1.46 -14.37
N ALA A 163 2.23 -1.76 -13.48
CA ALA A 163 1.12 -0.87 -13.13
C ALA A 163 1.63 0.49 -12.65
N GLY A 164 2.67 0.50 -11.83
CA GLY A 164 3.34 1.72 -11.38
C GLY A 164 4.05 2.50 -12.46
N ALA A 165 4.67 1.81 -13.41
CA ALA A 165 5.32 2.44 -14.55
C ALA A 165 4.29 3.11 -15.47
N VAL A 166 3.19 2.41 -15.79
CA VAL A 166 2.12 2.94 -16.65
C VAL A 166 1.42 4.12 -15.97
N SER A 167 0.99 3.96 -14.72
CA SER A 167 0.33 5.03 -13.95
C SER A 167 1.20 6.29 -13.84
N ARG A 168 2.49 6.16 -13.50
CA ARG A 168 3.41 7.30 -13.44
C ARG A 168 3.65 7.94 -14.81
N THR A 169 3.65 7.16 -15.88
CA THR A 169 3.83 7.69 -17.24
C THR A 169 2.62 8.47 -17.73
N CYS A 170 1.41 7.99 -17.47
CA CYS A 170 0.17 8.71 -17.78
C CYS A 170 0.06 10.02 -16.98
N THR A 171 0.53 10.02 -15.73
CA THR A 171 0.44 11.17 -14.83
C THR A 171 1.70 12.06 -14.81
N ALA A 172 2.72 11.71 -15.58
CA ALA A 172 3.98 12.46 -15.67
C ALA A 172 3.81 13.95 -16.05
N PRO A 173 2.90 14.34 -16.98
CA PRO A 173 2.70 15.75 -17.29
C PRO A 173 2.24 16.57 -16.08
N LEU A 174 1.35 16.03 -15.24
CA LEU A 174 0.87 16.67 -14.03
C LEU A 174 1.96 16.71 -12.94
N ASP A 175 2.76 15.66 -12.83
CA ASP A 175 3.94 15.63 -11.95
C ASP A 175 4.95 16.71 -12.30
N ARG A 176 5.28 16.85 -13.59
CA ARG A 176 6.22 17.88 -14.04
C ARG A 176 5.64 19.28 -13.84
N LEU A 177 4.34 19.47 -14.11
CA LEU A 177 3.66 20.74 -13.85
C LEU A 177 3.69 21.11 -12.36
N LYS A 178 3.42 20.15 -11.46
CA LYS A 178 3.53 20.35 -10.00
C LYS A 178 4.92 20.87 -9.64
N VAL A 179 5.98 20.18 -10.05
CA VAL A 179 7.36 20.55 -9.72
C VAL A 179 7.71 21.93 -10.29
N LEU A 180 7.28 22.23 -11.51
CA LEU A 180 7.51 23.53 -12.15
C LEU A 180 6.80 24.68 -11.41
N MET A 181 5.54 24.49 -11.01
CA MET A 181 4.78 25.45 -10.21
C MET A 181 5.36 25.61 -8.80
N GLN A 182 5.84 24.53 -8.18
CA GLN A 182 6.46 24.57 -6.86
C GLN A 182 7.72 25.43 -6.84
N VAL A 183 8.49 25.43 -7.93
CA VAL A 183 9.80 26.11 -8.00
C VAL A 183 9.71 27.50 -8.63
N HIS A 184 9.01 27.66 -9.75
CA HIS A 184 9.04 28.89 -10.54
C HIS A 184 7.84 29.82 -10.30
N ALA A 185 6.73 29.35 -9.72
CA ALA A 185 5.63 30.25 -9.43
C ALA A 185 6.04 31.16 -8.27
N THR A 186 5.93 32.47 -8.47
CA THR A 186 6.20 33.55 -7.51
C THR A 186 4.94 34.39 -7.28
N ARG A 187 4.92 35.29 -6.28
CA ARG A 187 3.77 36.19 -6.05
C ARG A 187 3.48 37.10 -7.26
N THR A 188 4.50 37.41 -8.06
CA THR A 188 4.41 38.22 -9.28
C THR A 188 4.12 37.41 -10.54
N ASN A 189 4.29 36.08 -10.51
CA ASN A 189 4.02 35.18 -11.63
C ASN A 189 3.19 33.98 -11.15
N SER A 190 1.87 34.20 -11.02
CA SER A 190 0.90 33.14 -10.76
C SER A 190 0.70 32.31 -12.03
N MET A 191 1.55 31.30 -12.23
CA MET A 191 1.34 30.34 -13.30
C MET A 191 0.04 29.56 -13.04
N CYS A 192 -0.98 29.83 -13.85
CA CYS A 192 -2.15 28.97 -13.98
C CYS A 192 -1.73 27.61 -14.58
N ILE A 193 -2.49 26.55 -14.34
CA ILE A 193 -2.26 25.19 -14.88
C ILE A 193 -2.08 25.23 -16.41
N ALA A 194 -2.99 25.90 -17.12
CA ALA A 194 -2.91 26.04 -18.57
C ALA A 194 -1.67 26.84 -19.02
N GLY A 195 -1.32 27.89 -18.27
CA GLY A 195 -0.11 28.68 -18.52
C GLY A 195 1.16 27.87 -18.31
N GLY A 196 1.22 27.02 -17.29
CA GLY A 196 2.33 26.11 -17.03
C GLY A 196 2.52 25.07 -18.14
N PHE A 197 1.44 24.42 -18.59
CA PHE A 197 1.51 23.52 -19.74
C PHE A 197 1.94 24.24 -21.02
N THR A 198 1.39 25.43 -21.27
CA THR A 198 1.76 26.26 -22.42
C THR A 198 3.25 26.61 -22.38
N HIS A 199 3.77 27.00 -21.22
CA HIS A 199 5.20 27.28 -21.02
C HIS A 199 6.05 26.04 -21.31
N MET A 200 5.68 24.88 -20.76
CA MET A 200 6.40 23.62 -20.98
C MET A 200 6.46 23.24 -22.46
N ILE A 201 5.33 23.34 -23.17
CA ILE A 201 5.23 23.01 -24.59
C ILE A 201 6.02 24.02 -25.43
N ARG A 202 5.95 25.32 -25.13
CA ARG A 202 6.72 26.36 -25.84
C ARG A 202 8.24 26.19 -25.66
N GLU A 203 8.69 25.79 -24.47
CA GLU A 203 10.12 25.65 -24.17
C GLU A 203 10.77 24.42 -24.82
N GLY A 204 10.05 23.30 -24.93
CA GLY A 204 10.64 22.02 -25.33
C GLY A 204 9.74 21.07 -26.12
N GLY A 205 8.62 21.56 -26.64
CA GLY A 205 7.62 20.77 -27.38
C GLY A 205 6.84 19.79 -26.50
N MET A 206 6.02 18.96 -27.15
CA MET A 206 5.15 17.99 -26.47
C MET A 206 5.92 16.94 -25.66
N ARG A 207 7.06 16.47 -26.18
CA ARG A 207 7.90 15.50 -25.47
C ARG A 207 8.47 16.04 -24.16
N SER A 208 8.52 17.36 -23.99
CA SER A 208 9.02 17.95 -22.76
C SER A 208 8.14 17.57 -21.55
N LEU A 209 6.83 17.36 -21.73
CA LEU A 209 5.89 17.06 -20.64
C LEU A 209 6.34 15.86 -19.78
N TRP A 210 7.08 14.91 -20.37
CA TRP A 210 7.60 13.71 -19.71
C TRP A 210 9.06 13.83 -19.21
N ARG A 211 9.67 15.02 -19.20
CA ARG A 211 11.02 15.19 -18.63
C ARG A 211 11.05 14.76 -17.16
N GLY A 212 12.02 13.92 -16.82
CA GLY A 212 12.15 13.31 -15.50
C GLY A 212 11.34 12.01 -15.31
N ASN A 213 10.42 11.65 -16.22
CA ASN A 213 9.61 10.44 -16.08
C ASN A 213 10.46 9.16 -16.06
N GLY A 214 11.54 9.11 -16.84
CA GLY A 214 12.45 7.96 -16.82
C GLY A 214 12.98 7.63 -15.42
N MET A 215 13.36 8.65 -14.64
CA MET A 215 13.80 8.45 -13.25
C MET A 215 12.66 7.99 -12.34
N ASN A 216 11.45 8.51 -12.56
CA ASN A 216 10.23 8.12 -11.86
C ASN A 216 9.88 6.63 -12.04
N VAL A 217 10.17 6.06 -13.21
CA VAL A 217 9.95 4.64 -13.53
C VAL A 217 11.10 3.78 -13.01
N ILE A 218 12.36 4.19 -13.26
CA ILE A 218 13.55 3.43 -12.85
C ILE A 218 13.59 3.24 -11.34
N LYS A 219 13.20 4.24 -10.55
CA LYS A 219 13.26 4.17 -9.09
C LYS A 219 12.32 3.15 -8.45
N ILE A 220 11.25 2.73 -9.15
CA ILE A 220 10.18 1.89 -8.57
C ILE A 220 10.77 0.56 -8.07
N ALA A 221 11.49 -0.16 -8.92
CA ALA A 221 11.99 -1.48 -8.58
C ALA A 221 13.07 -1.43 -7.47
N PRO A 222 14.11 -0.56 -7.52
CA PRO A 222 15.06 -0.41 -6.43
C PRO A 222 14.42 0.03 -5.12
N GLU A 223 13.45 0.95 -5.16
CA GLU A 223 12.74 1.44 -3.97
C GLU A 223 12.01 0.30 -3.25
N SER A 224 11.21 -0.48 -4.00
CA SER A 224 10.51 -1.64 -3.45
C SER A 224 11.47 -2.74 -2.96
N ALA A 225 12.53 -3.04 -3.71
CA ALA A 225 13.49 -4.07 -3.34
C ALA A 225 14.25 -3.73 -2.05
N ILE A 226 14.72 -2.48 -1.91
CA ILE A 226 15.45 -2.05 -0.71
C ILE A 226 14.51 -1.98 0.49
N LYS A 227 13.27 -1.48 0.33
CA LYS A 227 12.27 -1.45 1.41
C LYS A 227 11.99 -2.87 1.94
N PHE A 228 11.75 -3.82 1.03
CA PHE A 228 11.48 -5.21 1.39
C PHE A 228 12.67 -5.86 2.09
N MET A 229 13.87 -5.75 1.50
CA MET A 229 15.10 -6.30 2.09
C MET A 229 15.38 -5.70 3.48
N ALA A 230 15.26 -4.38 3.63
CA ALA A 230 15.46 -3.71 4.90
C ALA A 230 14.45 -4.19 5.95
N TYR A 231 13.17 -4.29 5.58
CA TYR A 231 12.11 -4.77 6.45
C TYR A 231 12.40 -6.19 6.97
N GLU A 232 12.84 -7.09 6.09
CA GLU A 232 13.11 -8.48 6.47
C GLU A 232 14.34 -8.61 7.36
N GLN A 233 15.40 -7.81 7.14
CA GLN A 233 16.56 -7.80 8.02
C GLN A 233 16.20 -7.24 9.41
N ILE A 234 15.44 -6.14 9.46
CA ILE A 234 15.01 -5.55 10.74
C ILE A 234 14.07 -6.51 11.48
N LYS A 235 13.14 -7.16 10.77
CA LYS A 235 12.26 -8.19 11.34
C LYS A 235 13.05 -9.36 11.93
N ARG A 236 14.11 -9.83 11.27
CA ARG A 236 14.99 -10.89 11.81
C ARG A 236 15.77 -10.43 13.05
N LEU A 237 16.19 -9.17 13.09
CA LEU A 237 16.90 -8.59 14.23
C LEU A 237 15.98 -8.42 15.44
N ILE A 238 14.71 -8.03 15.24
CA ILE A 238 13.74 -7.80 16.31
C ILE A 238 13.09 -9.12 16.76
N GLY A 239 12.66 -9.96 15.81
CA GLY A 239 11.80 -11.12 16.04
C GLY A 239 12.53 -12.45 16.18
N SER A 240 13.77 -12.47 16.69
CA SER A 240 14.64 -13.67 16.68
C SER A 240 14.05 -14.93 17.35
N ASN A 241 12.87 -14.88 18.00
CA ASN A 241 12.18 -16.02 18.63
C ASN A 241 10.65 -16.10 18.38
N GLN A 242 10.04 -15.28 17.49
CA GLN A 242 8.58 -15.32 17.26
C GLN A 242 8.23 -15.29 15.75
N GLU A 243 7.34 -16.19 15.29
CA GLU A 243 6.87 -16.22 13.89
C GLU A 243 6.02 -14.99 13.52
N THR A 244 5.49 -14.27 14.50
CA THR A 244 4.68 -13.07 14.30
C THR A 244 5.13 -11.92 15.19
N LEU A 245 5.65 -10.85 14.57
CA LEU A 245 5.93 -9.58 15.27
C LEU A 245 4.65 -8.96 15.84
N GLY A 246 4.77 -8.31 17.00
CA GLY A 246 3.72 -7.45 17.55
C GLY A 246 3.47 -6.19 16.71
N ILE A 247 2.36 -5.49 16.93
CA ILE A 247 1.97 -4.30 16.14
C ILE A 247 3.05 -3.21 16.21
N LEU A 248 3.54 -2.92 17.41
CA LEU A 248 4.58 -1.90 17.62
C LEU A 248 5.90 -2.29 16.93
N GLU A 249 6.28 -3.56 17.00
CA GLU A 249 7.48 -4.08 16.35
C GLU A 249 7.38 -4.01 14.82
N ARG A 250 6.23 -4.33 14.24
CA ARG A 250 5.98 -4.15 12.80
C ARG A 250 6.02 -2.69 12.39
N PHE A 251 5.45 -1.81 13.21
CA PHE A 251 5.48 -0.37 12.97
C PHE A 251 6.92 0.18 12.99
N VAL A 252 7.71 -0.22 13.98
CA VAL A 252 9.13 0.16 14.08
C VAL A 252 9.93 -0.43 12.92
N ALA A 253 9.72 -1.70 12.59
CA ALA A 253 10.39 -2.36 11.47
C ALA A 253 10.04 -1.71 10.13
N GLY A 254 8.75 -1.41 9.89
CA GLY A 254 8.26 -0.72 8.70
C GLY A 254 8.80 0.70 8.58
N SER A 255 8.80 1.45 9.68
CA SER A 255 9.30 2.83 9.72
C SER A 255 10.81 2.89 9.45
N LEU A 256 11.59 2.01 10.07
CA LEU A 256 13.04 1.96 9.87
C LEU A 256 13.39 1.44 8.47
N ALA A 257 12.68 0.44 7.96
CA ALA A 257 12.83 -0.04 6.58
C ALA A 257 12.51 1.07 5.56
N GLY A 258 11.43 1.81 5.79
CA GLY A 258 11.05 2.97 4.98
C GLY A 258 12.12 4.05 5.01
N ALA A 259 12.68 4.37 6.18
CA ALA A 259 13.77 5.35 6.31
C ALA A 259 15.05 4.91 5.58
N ILE A 260 15.43 3.62 5.68
CA ILE A 260 16.59 3.07 4.97
C ILE A 260 16.37 3.14 3.45
N ALA A 261 15.23 2.65 2.96
CA ALA A 261 14.88 2.70 1.54
C ALA A 261 14.87 4.15 1.02
N GLN A 262 14.24 5.06 1.76
CA GLN A 262 14.19 6.47 1.42
C GLN A 262 15.58 7.10 1.38
N SER A 263 16.49 6.74 2.29
CA SER A 263 17.88 7.21 2.32
C SER A 263 18.67 6.74 1.10
N SER A 264 18.50 5.47 0.71
CA SER A 264 19.19 4.89 -0.44
C SER A 264 18.69 5.43 -1.78
N ILE A 265 17.38 5.68 -1.89
CA ILE A 265 16.74 6.18 -3.13
C ILE A 265 16.83 7.70 -3.27
N TYR A 266 17.15 8.42 -2.20
CA TYR A 266 17.14 9.88 -2.19
C TYR A 266 17.95 10.55 -3.34
N PRO A 267 19.14 10.07 -3.73
CA PRO A 267 19.86 10.61 -4.89
C PRO A 267 19.04 10.58 -6.19
N MET A 268 18.22 9.55 -6.39
CA MET A 268 17.33 9.42 -7.54
C MET A 268 16.18 10.44 -7.49
N GLU A 269 15.66 10.76 -6.29
CA GLU A 269 14.66 11.81 -6.10
C GLU A 269 15.21 13.18 -6.49
N VAL A 270 16.45 13.49 -6.13
CA VAL A 270 17.10 14.75 -6.54
C VAL A 270 17.27 14.80 -8.05
N LEU A 271 17.79 13.71 -8.66
CA LEU A 271 17.96 13.63 -10.11
C LEU A 271 16.65 13.81 -10.86
N LYS A 272 15.56 13.20 -10.38
CA LYS A 272 14.21 13.38 -10.93
C LYS A 272 13.83 14.86 -10.95
N THR A 273 13.93 15.55 -9.82
CA THR A 273 13.56 16.97 -9.72
C THR A 273 14.40 17.84 -10.64
N ARG A 274 15.71 17.60 -10.71
CA ARG A 274 16.64 18.30 -11.61
C ARG A 274 16.31 18.09 -13.09
N LEU A 275 16.01 16.85 -13.48
CA LEU A 275 15.64 16.50 -14.85
C LEU A 275 14.26 17.05 -15.25
N ALA A 276 13.32 17.15 -14.31
CA ALA A 276 11.99 17.72 -14.55
C ALA A 276 12.06 19.23 -14.84
N LEU A 277 12.98 19.93 -14.15
CA LEU A 277 13.19 21.38 -14.24
C LEU A 277 14.24 21.79 -15.28
N ARG A 278 14.92 20.83 -15.91
CA ARG A 278 15.98 21.13 -16.88
C ARG A 278 15.43 21.91 -18.06
N LYS A 279 16.23 22.86 -18.56
CA LYS A 279 15.99 23.55 -19.83
C LYS A 279 16.32 22.64 -21.01
N THR A 280 15.72 22.91 -22.17
CA THR A 280 16.05 22.21 -23.43
C THR A 280 17.56 22.31 -23.70
N GLY A 281 18.24 21.18 -23.92
CA GLY A 281 19.68 21.13 -24.21
C GLY A 281 20.61 21.19 -22.99
N GLN A 282 20.11 21.38 -21.76
CA GLN A 282 20.95 21.50 -20.56
C GLN A 282 21.67 20.20 -20.16
N PHE A 283 21.01 19.05 -20.36
CA PHE A 283 21.57 17.73 -20.08
C PHE A 283 21.21 16.77 -21.21
N SER A 284 22.18 15.99 -21.69
CA SER A 284 21.98 14.95 -22.70
C SER A 284 21.19 13.75 -22.14
N GLY A 285 21.31 13.47 -20.85
CA GLY A 285 20.64 12.34 -20.19
C GLY A 285 20.76 12.33 -18.68
N ILE A 286 20.36 11.21 -18.07
CA ILE A 286 20.40 11.00 -16.61
C ILE A 286 21.85 11.01 -16.10
N ALA A 287 22.74 10.25 -16.74
CA ALA A 287 24.15 10.15 -16.34
C ALA A 287 24.89 11.49 -16.46
N ASP A 288 24.59 12.27 -17.50
CA ASP A 288 25.15 13.61 -17.70
C ASP A 288 24.67 14.58 -16.61
N CYS A 289 23.38 14.55 -16.26
CA CYS A 289 22.84 15.30 -15.14
C CYS A 289 23.52 14.92 -13.81
N ALA A 290 23.70 13.63 -13.53
CA ALA A 290 24.41 13.17 -12.33
C ALA A 290 25.87 13.61 -12.30
N LYS A 291 26.59 13.48 -13.41
CA LYS A 291 27.98 13.93 -13.55
C LYS A 291 28.12 15.44 -13.35
N HIS A 292 27.15 16.22 -13.87
CA HIS A 292 27.12 17.67 -13.71
C HIS A 292 26.89 18.08 -12.25
N ILE A 293 25.91 17.47 -11.58
CA ILE A 293 25.65 17.71 -10.14
C ILE A 293 26.87 17.35 -9.31
N PHE A 294 27.46 16.17 -9.55
CA PHE A 294 28.65 15.73 -8.82
C PHE A 294 29.83 16.70 -9.00
N ARG A 295 30.10 17.15 -10.24
CA ARG A 295 31.22 18.05 -10.53
C ARG A 295 31.02 19.48 -10.04
N LYS A 296 29.79 20.01 -10.07
CA LYS A 296 29.51 21.41 -9.72
C LYS A 296 29.12 21.62 -8.26
N GLU A 297 28.38 20.69 -7.67
CA GLU A 297 27.80 20.84 -6.33
C GLU A 297 28.33 19.81 -5.32
N GLY A 298 28.99 18.73 -5.78
CA GLY A 298 29.52 17.66 -4.94
C GLY A 298 28.47 16.65 -4.47
N MET A 299 28.90 15.68 -3.64
CA MET A 299 28.06 14.57 -3.18
C MET A 299 26.87 15.00 -2.31
N ALA A 300 27.05 16.04 -1.49
CA ALA A 300 26.00 16.56 -0.61
C ALA A 300 24.77 17.05 -1.38
N ALA A 301 24.93 17.44 -2.65
CA ALA A 301 23.84 17.91 -3.50
C ALA A 301 22.77 16.84 -3.75
N PHE A 302 23.16 15.57 -3.81
CA PHE A 302 22.25 14.44 -3.98
C PHE A 302 21.36 14.19 -2.75
N TYR A 303 21.64 14.85 -1.63
CA TYR A 303 20.86 14.76 -0.39
C TYR A 303 20.20 16.09 0.01
N LYS A 304 20.19 17.09 -0.89
CA LYS A 304 19.48 18.36 -0.64
C LYS A 304 17.99 18.14 -0.48
N GLY A 305 17.44 18.65 0.63
CA GLY A 305 16.03 18.49 0.98
C GLY A 305 15.73 17.21 1.78
N TYR A 306 16.73 16.42 2.16
CA TYR A 306 16.52 15.16 2.89
C TYR A 306 15.89 15.39 4.27
N ILE A 307 16.36 16.40 5.00
CA ILE A 307 15.81 16.78 6.32
C ILE A 307 14.32 17.15 6.24
N PRO A 308 13.87 18.12 5.41
CA PRO A 308 12.45 18.43 5.31
C PRO A 308 11.62 17.25 4.78
N ASN A 309 12.23 16.35 3.99
CA ASN A 309 11.56 15.10 3.61
C ASN A 309 11.24 14.23 4.82
N LEU A 310 12.25 13.91 5.65
CA LEU A 310 12.05 13.07 6.84
C LEU A 310 11.07 13.69 7.83
N ILE A 311 11.21 14.98 8.11
CA ILE A 311 10.31 15.69 9.02
C ILE A 311 8.88 15.70 8.47
N GLY A 312 8.70 15.74 7.14
CA GLY A 312 7.39 15.73 6.49
C GLY A 312 6.64 14.39 6.55
N ILE A 313 7.37 13.27 6.64
CA ILE A 313 6.78 11.93 6.71
C ILE A 313 5.99 11.72 8.01
N ILE A 314 6.51 12.21 9.14
CA ILE A 314 5.91 12.02 10.47
C ILE A 314 4.48 12.63 10.56
N PRO A 315 4.26 13.93 10.26
CA PRO A 315 2.93 14.52 10.33
C PRO A 315 2.01 13.98 9.24
N TYR A 316 2.54 13.61 8.07
CA TYR A 316 1.75 12.94 7.04
C TYR A 316 1.16 11.64 7.59
N ALA A 317 2.01 10.72 8.04
CA ALA A 317 1.58 9.40 8.51
C ALA A 317 0.72 9.48 9.78
N GLY A 318 1.08 10.35 10.73
CA GLY A 318 0.32 10.51 11.97
C GLY A 318 -1.09 11.05 11.74
N ILE A 319 -1.26 12.05 10.85
CA ILE A 319 -2.56 12.63 10.54
C ILE A 319 -3.39 11.69 9.66
N ASP A 320 -2.76 11.06 8.67
CA ASP A 320 -3.42 10.07 7.81
C ASP A 320 -4.00 8.93 8.66
N LEU A 321 -3.19 8.32 9.53
CA LEU A 321 -3.67 7.26 10.41
C LEU A 321 -4.78 7.75 11.37
N ALA A 322 -4.56 8.88 12.06
CA ALA A 322 -5.53 9.38 13.02
C ALA A 322 -6.88 9.72 12.38
N VAL A 323 -6.86 10.38 11.21
CA VAL A 323 -8.08 10.74 10.48
C VAL A 323 -8.76 9.49 9.91
N TYR A 324 -8.00 8.56 9.35
CA TYR A 324 -8.54 7.31 8.82
C TYR A 324 -9.25 6.51 9.92
N GLU A 325 -8.58 6.27 11.05
CA GLU A 325 -9.15 5.52 12.17
C GLU A 325 -10.36 6.23 12.75
N THR A 326 -10.32 7.55 12.92
CA THR A 326 -11.45 8.34 13.44
C THR A 326 -12.66 8.26 12.52
N LEU A 327 -12.46 8.43 11.21
CA LEU A 327 -13.55 8.36 10.22
C LEU A 327 -14.12 6.94 10.13
N LYS A 328 -13.25 5.92 10.07
CA LYS A 328 -13.66 4.52 10.03
C LYS A 328 -14.44 4.13 11.29
N ASN A 329 -13.94 4.47 12.47
CA ASN A 329 -14.60 4.15 13.73
C ASN A 329 -15.92 4.92 13.89
N SER A 330 -15.97 6.18 13.47
CA SER A 330 -17.21 6.97 13.50
C SER A 330 -18.27 6.43 12.55
N TRP A 331 -17.86 5.93 11.38
CA TRP A 331 -18.78 5.28 10.44
C TRP A 331 -19.32 3.97 11.02
N LEU A 332 -18.43 3.12 11.54
CA LEU A 332 -18.81 1.86 12.18
C LEU A 332 -19.77 2.08 13.34
N GLN A 333 -19.52 3.06 14.21
CA GLN A 333 -20.42 3.35 15.34
C GLN A 333 -21.82 3.82 14.92
N ARG A 334 -21.96 4.43 13.73
CA ARG A 334 -23.24 4.97 13.25
C ARG A 334 -24.01 4.03 12.34
N TYR A 335 -23.32 3.15 11.61
CA TYR A 335 -23.91 2.35 10.52
C TYR A 335 -23.66 0.84 10.65
N ALA A 336 -22.88 0.36 11.63
CA ALA A 336 -22.62 -1.07 11.80
C ALA A 336 -23.78 -1.84 12.45
N THR A 337 -25.03 -1.34 12.39
CA THR A 337 -26.19 -2.07 12.91
C THR A 337 -26.56 -3.26 12.02
N ASP A 338 -26.26 -3.21 10.71
CA ASP A 338 -26.61 -4.27 9.75
C ASP A 338 -25.40 -4.91 9.04
N SER A 339 -24.20 -4.33 9.13
CA SER A 339 -22.98 -4.85 8.48
C SER A 339 -21.71 -4.28 9.13
N ALA A 340 -20.85 -5.15 9.66
CA ALA A 340 -19.58 -4.78 10.31
C ALA A 340 -18.44 -4.47 9.33
N ASP A 341 -18.66 -4.64 8.01
CA ASP A 341 -17.68 -4.33 6.98
C ASP A 341 -18.00 -2.95 6.35
N PRO A 342 -17.16 -1.92 6.56
CA PRO A 342 -17.26 -0.71 5.77
C PRO A 342 -16.93 -1.08 4.33
N GLY A 343 -17.96 -1.18 3.48
CA GLY A 343 -17.79 -1.55 2.09
C GLY A 343 -16.70 -0.72 1.39
N VAL A 344 -16.12 -1.27 0.31
CA VAL A 344 -14.93 -0.72 -0.37
C VAL A 344 -15.01 0.79 -0.63
N PHE A 345 -16.18 1.32 -0.98
CA PHE A 345 -16.37 2.76 -1.20
C PHE A 345 -16.18 3.62 0.05
N VAL A 346 -16.60 3.12 1.23
CA VAL A 346 -16.41 3.80 2.51
C VAL A 346 -14.94 3.80 2.89
N LEU A 347 -14.26 2.66 2.78
CA LEU A 347 -12.81 2.57 3.04
C LEU A 347 -12.01 3.49 2.10
N LEU A 348 -12.37 3.53 0.82
CA LEU A 348 -11.77 4.45 -0.15
C LEU A 348 -12.05 5.91 0.21
N ALA A 349 -13.28 6.26 0.63
CA ALA A 349 -13.63 7.62 1.04
C ALA A 349 -12.86 8.05 2.31
N CYS A 350 -12.80 7.17 3.33
CA CYS A 350 -12.03 7.40 4.54
C CYS A 350 -10.54 7.59 4.23
N GLY A 351 -9.95 6.70 3.44
CA GLY A 351 -8.53 6.74 3.10
C GLY A 351 -8.16 7.91 2.19
N THR A 352 -8.99 8.27 1.21
CA THR A 352 -8.74 9.46 0.38
C THR A 352 -8.85 10.76 1.18
N THR A 353 -9.80 10.84 2.11
CA THR A 353 -9.95 12.00 3.00
C THR A 353 -8.77 12.11 3.96
N SER A 354 -8.38 11.02 4.59
CA SER A 354 -7.25 10.99 5.53
C SER A 354 -5.93 11.34 4.85
N SER A 355 -5.66 10.74 3.67
CA SER A 355 -4.46 11.02 2.90
C SER A 355 -4.43 12.48 2.44
N THR A 356 -5.58 13.05 2.07
CA THR A 356 -5.68 14.48 1.71
C THR A 356 -5.34 15.38 2.90
N CYS A 357 -5.87 15.09 4.09
CA CYS A 357 -5.55 15.82 5.31
C CYS A 357 -4.05 15.71 5.67
N GLY A 358 -3.47 14.51 5.58
CA GLY A 358 -2.04 14.28 5.79
C GLY A 358 -1.18 15.04 4.79
N GLN A 359 -1.56 15.04 3.51
CA GLN A 359 -0.88 15.81 2.46
C GLN A 359 -0.96 17.31 2.74
N LEU A 360 -2.12 17.85 3.11
CA LEU A 360 -2.27 19.27 3.42
C LEU A 360 -1.37 19.71 4.58
N ALA A 361 -1.32 18.94 5.65
CA ALA A 361 -0.49 19.27 6.81
C ALA A 361 1.02 19.20 6.52
N SER A 362 1.45 18.22 5.73
CA SER A 362 2.87 18.02 5.37
C SER A 362 3.31 18.82 4.14
N TYR A 363 2.37 19.42 3.41
CA TYR A 363 2.65 20.11 2.13
C TYR A 363 3.71 21.21 2.22
N PRO A 364 3.74 22.07 3.26
CA PRO A 364 4.79 23.09 3.40
C PRO A 364 6.21 22.50 3.38
N LEU A 365 6.42 21.35 4.02
CA LEU A 365 7.70 20.65 4.03
C LEU A 365 7.99 19.99 2.68
N ALA A 366 6.97 19.47 2.01
CA ALA A 366 7.08 18.95 0.65
C ALA A 366 7.49 20.04 -0.37
N LEU A 367 6.96 21.27 -0.23
CA LEU A 367 7.37 22.41 -1.04
C LEU A 367 8.83 22.79 -0.77
N VAL A 368 9.20 22.94 0.51
CA VAL A 368 10.58 23.30 0.91
C VAL A 368 11.57 22.26 0.40
N ARG A 369 11.25 20.96 0.56
CA ARG A 369 12.02 19.85 -0.03
C ARG A 369 12.24 20.07 -1.53
N THR A 370 11.16 20.27 -2.30
CA THR A 370 11.25 20.39 -3.77
C THR A 370 12.06 21.60 -4.20
N ARG A 371 11.90 22.75 -3.52
CA ARG A 371 12.69 23.95 -3.80
C ARG A 371 14.17 23.77 -3.44
N MET A 372 14.49 23.13 -2.32
CA MET A 372 15.88 22.80 -1.96
C MET A 372 16.54 21.88 -3.01
N GLN A 373 15.80 20.89 -3.51
CA GLN A 373 16.27 20.02 -4.60
C GLN A 373 16.51 20.78 -5.92
N ALA A 374 15.84 21.92 -6.11
CA ALA A 374 15.94 22.77 -7.30
C ALA A 374 16.94 23.93 -7.18
N GLN A 375 17.44 24.26 -5.99
CA GLN A 375 18.17 25.51 -5.70
C GLN A 375 19.33 25.80 -6.68
N ALA A 376 20.14 24.81 -7.06
CA ALA A 376 21.24 25.06 -8.01
C ALA A 376 20.87 25.11 -9.50
N THR A 377 19.58 24.92 -9.84
CA THR A 377 19.09 25.11 -11.21
C THR A 377 18.78 26.60 -11.44
N ILE A 378 18.58 27.35 -10.36
CA ILE A 378 18.36 28.79 -10.38
C ILE A 378 19.73 29.47 -10.34
N GLU A 379 20.22 29.91 -11.49
CA GLU A 379 21.50 30.63 -11.62
C GLU A 379 21.49 31.90 -10.76
N GLY A 380 22.50 32.06 -9.90
CA GLY A 380 22.69 33.27 -9.06
C GLY A 380 21.90 33.31 -7.74
N GLY A 381 21.12 32.28 -7.40
CA GLY A 381 20.38 32.22 -6.13
C GLY A 381 21.28 31.82 -4.94
N PRO A 382 21.16 32.48 -3.76
CA PRO A 382 21.88 32.05 -2.56
C PRO A 382 21.45 30.64 -2.14
N GLN A 383 22.41 29.78 -1.77
CA GLN A 383 22.12 28.47 -1.19
C GLN A 383 21.54 28.68 0.21
N MET A 384 20.22 28.55 0.33
CA MET A 384 19.53 28.78 1.60
C MET A 384 19.38 27.47 2.36
N THR A 385 19.60 27.53 3.68
CA THR A 385 19.21 26.45 4.60
C THR A 385 17.69 26.25 4.59
N MET A 386 17.22 25.09 5.09
CA MET A 386 15.79 24.78 5.17
C MET A 386 14.99 25.89 5.87
N SER A 387 15.47 26.35 7.03
CA SER A 387 14.82 27.42 7.81
C SER A 387 14.89 28.77 7.10
N GLY A 388 16.01 29.08 6.44
CA GLY A 388 16.16 30.28 5.63
C GLY A 388 15.17 30.31 4.46
N LEU A 389 15.05 29.20 3.74
CA LEU A 389 14.12 29.06 2.61
C LEU A 389 12.66 29.15 3.07
N PHE A 390 12.29 28.46 4.15
CA PHE A 390 10.94 28.56 4.72
C PHE A 390 10.58 30.00 5.09
N LYS A 391 11.45 30.69 5.85
CA LYS A 391 11.26 32.10 6.22
C LYS A 391 11.18 33.01 4.99
N HIS A 392 12.01 32.76 3.98
CA HIS A 392 12.01 33.51 2.73
C HIS A 392 10.69 33.38 1.98
N ILE A 393 10.15 32.16 1.86
CA ILE A 393 8.86 31.92 1.20
C ILE A 393 7.74 32.65 1.94
N VAL A 394 7.67 32.50 3.28
CA VAL A 394 6.64 33.16 4.08
C VAL A 394 6.73 34.69 3.96
N LYS A 395 7.94 35.26 3.94
CA LYS A 395 8.14 36.71 3.83
C LYS A 395 7.83 37.27 2.43
N THR A 396 8.18 36.55 1.37
CA THR A 396 8.06 37.06 -0.01
C THR A 396 6.75 36.66 -0.69
N GLU A 397 6.25 35.46 -0.43
CA GLU A 397 5.09 34.87 -1.08
C GLU A 397 3.88 34.74 -0.16
N GLY A 398 4.07 34.87 1.15
CA GLY A 398 3.04 34.65 2.16
C GLY A 398 2.86 33.17 2.51
N VAL A 399 2.00 32.89 3.48
CA VAL A 399 1.73 31.53 3.98
C VAL A 399 1.13 30.65 2.88
N PHE A 400 0.25 31.20 2.02
CA PHE A 400 -0.31 30.47 0.88
C PHE A 400 0.72 30.10 -0.19
N GLY A 401 1.88 30.78 -0.21
CA GLY A 401 3.01 30.39 -1.06
C GLY A 401 3.51 28.97 -0.78
N LEU A 402 3.37 28.50 0.48
CA LEU A 402 3.75 27.15 0.90
C LEU A 402 2.92 26.04 0.23
N TYR A 403 1.77 26.37 -0.35
CA TYR A 403 0.82 25.43 -0.96
C TYR A 403 0.83 25.42 -2.49
N ARG A 404 1.87 25.99 -3.11
CA ARG A 404 1.99 26.01 -4.58
C ARG A 404 2.15 24.62 -5.16
N GLY A 405 1.48 24.35 -6.29
CA GLY A 405 1.46 23.04 -6.93
C GLY A 405 0.48 22.02 -6.30
N LEU A 406 -0.32 22.44 -5.31
CA LEU A 406 -1.28 21.55 -4.66
C LEU A 406 -2.39 21.10 -5.63
N ALA A 407 -2.86 21.98 -6.49
CA ALA A 407 -3.88 21.66 -7.51
C ALA A 407 -3.44 20.54 -8.47
N PRO A 408 -2.28 20.62 -9.17
CA PRO A 408 -1.82 19.51 -10.00
C PRO A 408 -1.50 18.25 -9.20
N ASN A 409 -1.15 18.36 -7.92
CA ASN A 409 -1.00 17.20 -7.04
C ASN A 409 -2.33 16.44 -6.90
N PHE A 410 -3.42 17.13 -6.52
CA PHE A 410 -4.73 16.48 -6.37
C PHE A 410 -5.32 15.97 -7.68
N MET A 411 -5.18 16.73 -8.78
CA MET A 411 -5.64 16.28 -10.10
C MET A 411 -4.98 14.97 -10.54
N LYS A 412 -3.76 14.71 -10.08
CA LYS A 412 -3.03 13.49 -10.41
C LYS A 412 -3.50 12.27 -9.61
N VAL A 413 -3.95 12.43 -8.37
CA VAL A 413 -4.17 11.30 -7.43
C VAL A 413 -5.18 10.31 -7.97
N ILE A 414 -6.37 10.78 -8.35
CA ILE A 414 -7.47 9.89 -8.81
C ILE A 414 -7.07 9.12 -10.08
N PRO A 415 -6.55 9.77 -11.16
CA PRO A 415 -6.06 9.05 -12.32
C PRO A 415 -4.93 8.06 -12.00
N ALA A 416 -3.98 8.44 -11.13
CA ALA A 416 -2.85 7.58 -10.79
C ALA A 416 -3.33 6.27 -10.14
N VAL A 417 -4.22 6.37 -9.15
CA VAL A 417 -4.79 5.20 -8.45
C VAL A 417 -5.63 4.35 -9.40
N SER A 418 -6.52 4.98 -10.17
CA SER A 418 -7.44 4.28 -11.08
C SER A 418 -6.69 3.50 -12.16
N ILE A 419 -5.71 4.15 -12.82
CA ILE A 419 -4.89 3.51 -13.87
C ILE A 419 -4.05 2.38 -13.26
N SER A 420 -3.45 2.62 -12.09
CA SER A 420 -2.66 1.59 -11.42
C SER A 420 -3.50 0.36 -11.12
N TYR A 421 -4.71 0.53 -10.58
CA TYR A 421 -5.59 -0.57 -10.23
C TYR A 421 -5.98 -1.38 -11.48
N VAL A 422 -6.47 -0.71 -12.52
CA VAL A 422 -6.88 -1.39 -13.77
C VAL A 422 -5.71 -2.12 -14.42
N VAL A 423 -4.53 -1.50 -14.47
CA VAL A 423 -3.35 -2.14 -15.07
C VAL A 423 -2.86 -3.30 -14.20
N TYR A 424 -2.88 -3.15 -12.88
CA TYR A 424 -2.50 -4.21 -11.95
C TYR A 424 -3.41 -5.43 -12.12
N GLU A 425 -4.73 -5.24 -12.07
CA GLU A 425 -5.69 -6.34 -12.23
C GLU A 425 -5.54 -7.03 -13.59
N ASN A 426 -5.44 -6.27 -14.69
CA ASN A 426 -5.26 -6.85 -16.03
C ASN A 426 -3.95 -7.62 -16.19
N LEU A 427 -2.85 -7.10 -15.63
CA LEU A 427 -1.55 -7.77 -15.68
C LEU A 427 -1.51 -8.98 -14.76
N LYS A 428 -2.15 -8.91 -13.60
CA LYS A 428 -2.31 -10.02 -12.67
C LYS A 428 -3.02 -11.18 -13.37
N ILE A 429 -4.15 -10.90 -14.04
CA ILE A 429 -4.89 -11.86 -14.87
C ILE A 429 -4.01 -12.41 -16.00
N SER A 430 -3.32 -11.54 -16.74
CA SER A 430 -2.48 -11.93 -17.89
C SER A 430 -1.28 -12.79 -17.49
N LEU A 431 -0.70 -12.55 -16.31
CA LEU A 431 0.40 -13.33 -15.73
C LEU A 431 -0.09 -14.64 -15.08
N GLY A 432 -1.39 -14.95 -15.18
CA GLY A 432 -1.99 -16.15 -14.61
C GLY A 432 -2.02 -16.12 -13.08
N VAL A 433 -1.96 -14.93 -12.48
CA VAL A 433 -2.28 -14.72 -11.07
C VAL A 433 -3.77 -14.46 -11.02
N VAL A 434 -4.54 -15.52 -10.81
CA VAL A 434 -5.99 -15.38 -10.82
C VAL A 434 -6.42 -14.86 -9.45
N SER A 435 -6.74 -13.57 -9.34
CA SER A 435 -7.72 -13.13 -8.35
C SER A 435 -9.06 -13.63 -8.85
N ARG A 436 -9.58 -14.69 -8.25
CA ARG A 436 -10.95 -15.12 -8.40
C ARG A 436 -11.55 -15.20 -7.03
#